data_AF-A0A402AA09-F1
#
_entry.id   AF-A0A402AA09-F1
#
_cell.length_a   1.000
_cell.length_b   1.000
_cell.length_c   1.000
_cell.angle_alpha   90.00
_cell.angle_beta   90.00
_cell.angle_gamma   90.00
#
_symmetry.space_group_name_H-M   'P 1'
#
loop_
_entity.id
_entity.type
_entity.pdbx_description
1 polymer ?
#
loop_
_entity_poly.entity_id
_entity_poly.type
_entity_poly.pdbx_seq_one_letter_code
_entity_poly.pdbx_strand_id
1 'polypeptide(L)'
;MRFLLHRGIIGLLAGLLSSIALSVTITPSWVGVLLGLLFGGCYSLFFRPTPRAYGDSLMVATGLGIVLWMLFTILLLPLLSGTPPQWTATEMRNHFPALIGWCIYGTGLGLLVQVGNDLSLRYLGTEVAQPVPQQATKTHVVILGGGFAGVTTAMQCEKLFAGDPSIELTVVSDTNALLFTPMLAEVAGGSLEATHISSPLRTSLHRTQIVKGQVQEICLEKKQVTLASHDQFSPEKTIRYDHLILALGSVSNYLGLKNIEQVAFDFKSLAHAIRIRNHVIDLLERADRETDEATRQKLLTFIIAGGGFAGVELAGSLNDFIRGSLIYYPTIHVQDIKVIVVHPRERILPELSASLAQYALERMQNRGVTFKLNTRVLDADSNLVRLNPSEELPSATLIWTAGVRPHPLVEKLSLEHNSRGAICVDKHLAVPGASQLWALGDCAAVIDAKTGQAVPPTAQFALREAKTLAQNIYASEHKQALKAFHFDALGTLCVVGYQTACAEIKGLCFSGFFAWLMWRGIYLAKLPGLERKLRVLSDWLIEIIFARDIVQTLDVDETYSPAKIQPSMDQPVQQAQLHPSSYPQE
;
A
#
# COMPACT_ATOMS: atom_id res chain seq x y z
N MET A 1 24.78 8.03 23.22
CA MET A 1 26.11 7.38 23.32
C MET A 1 26.06 6.02 24.03
N ARG A 2 25.43 5.90 25.22
CA ARG A 2 25.30 4.62 25.95
C ARG A 2 24.64 3.48 25.15
N PHE A 3 23.62 3.77 24.36
CA PHE A 3 22.91 2.77 23.56
C PHE A 3 23.72 2.21 22.37
N LEU A 4 24.43 3.08 21.65
CA LEU A 4 25.34 2.64 20.58
C LEU A 4 26.47 1.77 21.15
N LEU A 5 26.95 2.12 22.34
CA LEU A 5 27.93 1.31 23.07
C LEU A 5 27.34 -0.06 23.44
N HIS A 6 26.12 -0.09 24.00
CA HIS A 6 25.46 -1.33 24.42
C HIS A 6 25.15 -2.25 23.24
N ARG A 7 24.63 -1.70 22.13
CA ARG A 7 24.38 -2.47 20.90
C ARG A 7 25.66 -2.94 20.25
N GLY A 8 26.68 -2.11 20.23
CA GLY A 8 28.02 -2.51 19.79
C GLY A 8 28.51 -3.71 20.59
N ILE A 9 28.38 -3.69 21.92
CA ILE A 9 28.76 -4.80 22.81
C ILE A 9 27.95 -6.07 22.52
N ILE A 10 26.62 -5.97 22.42
CA ILE A 10 25.75 -7.13 22.07
C ILE A 10 26.19 -7.73 20.73
N GLY A 11 26.42 -6.88 19.73
CA GLY A 11 26.87 -7.31 18.40
C GLY A 11 28.22 -7.98 18.41
N LEU A 12 29.20 -7.41 19.12
CA LEU A 12 30.53 -7.99 19.25
C LEU A 12 30.48 -9.36 19.94
N LEU A 13 29.71 -9.49 21.03
CA LEU A 13 29.55 -10.77 21.73
C LEU A 13 28.87 -11.82 20.86
N ALA A 14 27.77 -11.46 20.19
CA ALA A 14 27.06 -12.34 19.28
C ALA A 14 27.94 -12.76 18.09
N GLY A 15 28.71 -11.82 17.53
CA GLY A 15 29.67 -12.06 16.46
C GLY A 15 30.79 -13.00 16.87
N LEU A 16 31.34 -12.82 18.07
CA LEU A 16 32.38 -13.70 18.64
C LEU A 16 31.86 -15.13 18.80
N LEU A 17 30.71 -15.29 19.46
CA LEU A 17 30.10 -16.60 19.69
C LEU A 17 29.77 -17.33 18.38
N SER A 18 29.29 -16.59 17.38
CA SER A 18 28.95 -17.16 16.07
C SER A 18 30.18 -17.45 15.21
N SER A 19 31.32 -16.81 15.48
CA SER A 19 32.54 -16.92 14.66
C SER A 19 33.18 -18.31 14.67
N ILE A 20 32.77 -19.21 15.58
CA ILE A 20 33.22 -20.61 15.62
C ILE A 20 33.02 -21.27 14.25
N ALA A 21 31.88 -21.02 13.59
CA ALA A 21 31.60 -21.55 12.26
C ALA A 21 32.59 -21.02 11.20
N LEU A 22 32.95 -19.73 11.26
CA LEU A 22 33.93 -19.13 10.35
C LEU A 22 35.33 -19.67 10.59
N SER A 23 35.75 -19.80 11.85
CA SER A 23 37.09 -20.27 12.24
C SER A 23 37.39 -21.69 11.79
N VAL A 24 36.36 -22.52 11.58
CA VAL A 24 36.51 -23.89 11.03
C VAL A 24 36.66 -23.86 9.50
N THR A 25 36.05 -22.89 8.83
CA THR A 25 35.96 -22.85 7.36
C THR A 25 36.91 -21.88 6.68
N ILE A 26 37.52 -20.95 7.43
CA ILE A 26 38.45 -19.93 6.93
C ILE A 26 39.83 -20.18 7.54
N THR A 27 40.83 -20.25 6.67
CA THR A 27 42.24 -20.36 7.07
C THR A 27 42.99 -19.05 6.75
N PRO A 28 43.79 -18.53 7.70
CA PRO A 28 43.96 -18.99 9.08
C PRO A 28 42.76 -18.66 9.98
N SER A 29 42.50 -19.50 11.00
CA SER A 29 41.27 -19.47 11.82
C SER A 29 41.04 -18.14 12.57
N TRP A 30 42.11 -17.42 12.94
CA TRP A 30 42.00 -16.12 13.59
C TRP A 30 41.34 -15.04 12.70
N VAL A 31 41.42 -15.20 11.37
CA VAL A 31 40.72 -14.30 10.42
C VAL A 31 39.20 -14.46 10.57
N GLY A 32 38.71 -15.69 10.74
CA GLY A 32 37.29 -15.96 10.98
C GLY A 32 36.76 -15.27 12.23
N VAL A 33 37.54 -15.26 13.32
CA VAL A 33 37.19 -14.57 14.57
C VAL A 33 37.13 -13.05 14.40
N LEU A 34 38.13 -12.46 13.74
CA LEU A 34 38.15 -11.01 13.50
C LEU A 34 37.00 -10.54 12.62
N LEU A 35 36.73 -11.26 11.52
CA LEU A 35 35.58 -10.99 10.67
C LEU A 35 34.28 -11.13 11.47
N GLY A 36 34.17 -12.18 12.29
CA GLY A 36 33.00 -12.41 13.13
C GLY A 36 32.71 -11.27 14.10
N LEU A 37 33.73 -10.73 14.76
CA LEU A 37 33.61 -9.56 15.64
C LEU A 37 33.21 -8.30 14.87
N LEU A 38 33.91 -8.02 13.76
CA LEU A 38 33.66 -6.84 12.92
C LEU A 38 32.22 -6.82 12.42
N PHE A 39 31.78 -7.92 11.79
CA PHE A 39 30.43 -8.00 11.24
C PHE A 39 29.37 -8.09 12.31
N GLY A 40 29.66 -8.69 13.46
CA GLY A 40 28.72 -8.71 14.58
C GLY A 40 28.44 -7.30 15.10
N GLY A 41 29.49 -6.49 15.29
CA GLY A 41 29.36 -5.09 15.67
C GLY A 41 28.67 -4.24 14.61
N CYS A 42 29.03 -4.40 13.33
CA CYS A 42 28.35 -3.69 12.24
C CYS A 42 26.87 -4.08 12.15
N TYR A 43 26.56 -5.38 12.19
CA TYR A 43 25.19 -5.88 12.10
C TYR A 43 24.32 -5.29 13.21
N SER A 44 24.76 -5.34 14.47
CA SER A 44 23.97 -4.82 15.59
C SER A 44 23.79 -3.31 15.59
N LEU A 45 24.70 -2.55 14.94
CA LEU A 45 24.61 -1.10 14.81
C LEU A 45 23.68 -0.68 13.67
N PHE A 46 23.79 -1.34 12.51
CA PHE A 46 23.01 -1.01 11.31
C PHE A 46 21.58 -1.59 11.36
N PHE A 47 21.41 -2.81 11.84
CA PHE A 47 20.11 -3.47 11.92
C PHE A 47 19.50 -3.23 13.29
N ARG A 48 18.37 -2.53 13.32
CA ARG A 48 17.61 -2.29 14.55
C ARG A 48 16.79 -3.55 14.87
N PRO A 49 17.05 -4.21 16.01
CA PRO A 49 16.27 -5.37 16.41
C PRO A 49 14.84 -4.92 16.73
N THR A 50 13.87 -5.60 16.12
CA THR A 50 12.46 -5.49 16.49
C THR A 50 12.23 -6.47 17.63
N PRO A 51 11.59 -6.07 18.75
CA PRO A 51 11.41 -6.97 19.89
C PRO A 51 10.73 -8.28 19.46
N ARG A 52 11.28 -9.41 19.89
CA ARG A 52 10.80 -10.78 19.57
C ARG A 52 10.79 -11.17 18.08
N ALA A 53 11.42 -10.41 17.19
CA ALA A 53 11.50 -10.73 15.76
C ALA A 53 12.63 -11.73 15.42
N TYR A 54 12.62 -12.89 16.06
CA TYR A 54 13.67 -13.92 15.89
C TYR A 54 13.77 -14.44 14.47
N GLY A 55 12.63 -14.67 13.80
CA GLY A 55 12.59 -15.12 12.41
C GLY A 55 13.23 -14.12 11.45
N ASP A 56 12.84 -12.84 11.56
CA ASP A 56 13.37 -11.78 10.70
C ASP A 56 14.87 -11.58 10.92
N SER A 57 15.32 -11.50 12.18
CA SER A 57 16.74 -11.33 12.49
C SER A 57 17.57 -12.51 12.01
N LEU A 58 17.05 -13.74 12.13
CA LEU A 58 17.68 -14.93 11.59
C LEU A 58 17.79 -14.83 10.06
N MET A 59 16.68 -14.62 9.36
CA MET A 59 16.66 -14.60 7.89
C MET A 59 17.56 -13.51 7.30
N VAL A 60 17.51 -12.30 7.88
CA VAL A 60 18.34 -11.16 7.43
C VAL A 60 19.82 -11.46 7.66
N ALA A 61 20.20 -11.99 8.83
CA ALA A 61 21.59 -12.28 9.13
C ALA A 61 22.13 -13.48 8.32
N THR A 62 21.33 -14.53 8.08
CA THR A 62 21.70 -15.63 7.17
C THR A 62 21.90 -15.13 5.75
N GLY A 63 20.99 -14.29 5.23
CA GLY A 63 21.13 -13.67 3.92
C GLY A 63 22.38 -12.80 3.82
N LEU A 64 22.69 -12.04 4.87
CA LEU A 64 23.93 -11.28 4.97
C LEU A 64 25.16 -12.20 4.93
N GLY A 65 25.11 -13.37 5.59
CA GLY A 65 26.15 -14.39 5.51
C GLY A 65 26.49 -14.79 4.07
N ILE A 66 25.49 -15.04 3.22
CA ILE A 66 25.69 -15.38 1.80
C ILE A 66 26.40 -14.24 1.06
N VAL A 67 25.98 -12.99 1.29
CA VAL A 67 26.59 -11.81 0.67
C VAL A 67 28.04 -11.64 1.14
N LEU A 68 28.30 -11.82 2.43
CA LEU A 68 29.64 -11.73 3.00
C LEU A 68 30.56 -12.84 2.51
N TRP A 69 30.04 -14.06 2.31
CA TRP A 69 30.80 -15.13 1.65
C TRP A 69 31.24 -14.73 0.24
N MET A 70 30.32 -14.21 -0.57
CA MET A 70 30.66 -13.78 -1.93
C MET A 70 31.70 -12.65 -1.92
N LEU A 71 31.52 -11.65 -1.06
CA LEU A 71 32.43 -10.49 -0.99
C LEU A 71 33.80 -10.84 -0.40
N PHE A 72 33.85 -11.66 0.65
CA PHE A 72 35.09 -11.90 1.37
C PHE A 72 35.79 -13.17 0.90
N THR A 73 35.08 -14.28 0.73
CA THR A 73 35.67 -15.56 0.35
C THR A 73 35.98 -15.64 -1.13
N ILE A 74 35.09 -15.16 -2.00
CA ILE A 74 35.29 -15.25 -3.46
C ILE A 74 36.08 -14.05 -4.00
N LEU A 75 35.79 -12.85 -3.50
CA LEU A 75 36.40 -11.63 -4.06
C LEU A 75 37.64 -11.17 -3.27
N LEU A 76 37.48 -10.79 -2.00
CA LEU A 76 38.51 -10.06 -1.26
C LEU A 76 39.71 -10.92 -0.85
N LEU A 77 39.50 -12.14 -0.34
CA LEU A 77 40.59 -13.00 0.11
C LEU A 77 41.54 -13.39 -1.04
N PRO A 78 41.06 -13.81 -2.22
CA PRO A 78 41.92 -14.04 -3.38
C PRO A 78 42.73 -12.80 -3.77
N LEU A 79 42.07 -11.63 -3.88
CA LEU A 79 42.72 -10.35 -4.17
C LEU A 79 43.84 -10.01 -3.18
N LEU A 80 43.61 -10.19 -1.87
CA LEU A 80 44.61 -9.97 -0.83
C LEU A 80 45.76 -10.98 -0.88
N SER A 81 45.51 -12.19 -1.37
CA SER A 81 46.53 -13.23 -1.60
C SER A 81 47.30 -13.05 -2.92
N GLY A 82 46.98 -12.02 -3.72
CA GLY A 82 47.60 -11.77 -5.02
C GLY A 82 47.11 -12.69 -6.14
N THR A 83 45.98 -13.39 -5.94
CA THR A 83 45.36 -14.24 -6.97
C THR A 83 44.06 -13.61 -7.48
N PRO A 84 43.79 -13.65 -8.80
CA PRO A 84 42.52 -13.13 -9.33
C PRO A 84 41.35 -14.03 -8.90
N PRO A 85 40.18 -13.47 -8.59
CA PRO A 85 38.99 -14.25 -8.24
C PRO A 85 38.57 -15.14 -9.40
N GLN A 86 38.34 -16.42 -9.14
CA GLN A 86 37.96 -17.41 -10.14
C GLN A 86 36.50 -17.84 -9.97
N TRP A 87 35.79 -17.98 -11.09
CA TRP A 87 34.36 -18.29 -11.14
C TRP A 87 34.08 -19.68 -11.72
N THR A 88 35.09 -20.56 -11.73
CA THR A 88 34.95 -21.90 -12.31
C THR A 88 34.11 -22.80 -11.39
N ALA A 89 33.40 -23.76 -11.97
CA ALA A 89 32.57 -24.69 -11.19
C ALA A 89 33.36 -25.49 -10.15
N THR A 90 34.63 -25.79 -10.45
CA THR A 90 35.56 -26.48 -9.55
C THR A 90 35.90 -25.61 -8.35
N GLU A 91 36.24 -24.33 -8.55
CA GLU A 91 36.56 -23.44 -7.44
C GLU A 91 35.35 -23.08 -6.59
N MET A 92 34.19 -22.87 -7.21
CA MET A 92 32.95 -22.65 -6.46
C MET A 92 32.60 -23.85 -5.56
N ARG A 93 32.93 -25.07 -5.99
CA ARG A 93 32.77 -26.28 -5.16
C ARG A 93 33.75 -26.28 -3.98
N ASN A 94 34.99 -25.82 -4.18
CA ASN A 94 35.97 -25.68 -3.09
C ASN A 94 35.55 -24.63 -2.06
N HIS A 95 34.85 -23.58 -2.48
CA HIS A 95 34.32 -22.54 -1.58
C HIS A 95 33.01 -22.91 -0.88
N PHE A 96 32.39 -24.04 -1.22
CA PHE A 96 31.11 -24.46 -0.65
C PHE A 96 31.13 -24.66 0.88
N PRO A 97 32.15 -25.27 1.50
CA PRO A 97 32.24 -25.33 2.96
C PRO A 97 32.26 -23.94 3.63
N ALA A 98 32.93 -22.97 3.01
CA ALA A 98 32.94 -21.60 3.51
C ALA A 98 31.56 -20.94 3.41
N LEU A 99 30.79 -21.21 2.34
CA LEU A 99 29.40 -20.74 2.24
C LEU A 99 28.57 -21.26 3.42
N ILE A 100 28.69 -22.55 3.74
CA ILE A 100 28.01 -23.14 4.90
C ILE A 100 28.44 -22.44 6.19
N GLY A 101 29.75 -22.21 6.37
CA GLY A 101 30.29 -21.48 7.53
C GLY A 101 29.69 -20.08 7.69
N TRP A 102 29.59 -19.32 6.60
CA TRP A 102 28.97 -17.99 6.59
C TRP A 102 27.47 -18.01 6.85
N CYS A 103 26.74 -19.00 6.32
CA CYS A 103 25.32 -19.18 6.60
C CYS A 103 25.07 -19.49 8.08
N ILE A 104 25.85 -20.41 8.66
CA ILE A 104 25.74 -20.76 10.09
C ILE A 104 26.11 -19.56 10.97
N TYR A 105 27.18 -18.84 10.62
CA TYR A 105 27.57 -17.60 11.29
C TYR A 105 26.42 -16.58 11.27
N GLY A 106 25.83 -16.33 10.09
CA GLY A 106 24.71 -15.41 9.93
C GLY A 106 23.51 -15.80 10.80
N THR A 107 23.10 -17.08 10.73
CA THR A 107 22.00 -17.62 11.56
C THR A 107 22.26 -17.42 13.05
N GLY A 108 23.45 -17.80 13.53
CA GLY A 108 23.85 -17.64 14.94
C GLY A 108 23.88 -16.17 15.36
N LEU A 109 24.43 -15.30 14.51
CA LEU A 109 24.53 -13.87 14.76
C LEU A 109 23.14 -13.24 14.92
N GLY A 110 22.23 -13.53 13.99
CA GLY A 110 20.87 -13.00 14.00
C GLY A 110 20.11 -13.39 15.27
N LEU A 111 20.19 -14.66 15.66
CA LEU A 111 19.55 -15.16 16.89
C LEU A 111 20.17 -14.56 18.15
N LEU A 112 21.50 -14.56 18.27
CA LEU A 112 22.19 -14.09 19.48
C LEU A 112 22.06 -12.58 19.67
N VAL A 113 22.07 -11.79 18.59
CA VAL A 113 21.78 -10.35 18.66
C VAL A 113 20.35 -10.13 19.11
N GLN A 114 19.39 -10.90 18.59
CA GLN A 114 17.99 -10.79 18.98
C GLN A 114 17.77 -11.18 20.46
N VAL A 115 18.35 -12.30 20.91
CA VAL A 115 18.34 -12.72 22.31
C VAL A 115 18.97 -11.64 23.20
N GLY A 116 20.16 -11.15 22.84
CA GLY A 116 20.84 -10.10 23.60
C GLY A 116 20.03 -8.82 23.71
N ASN A 117 19.33 -8.44 22.63
CA ASN A 117 18.47 -7.27 22.63
C ASN A 117 17.17 -7.47 23.42
N ASP A 118 16.51 -8.63 23.31
CA ASP A 118 15.30 -8.93 24.08
C ASP A 118 15.60 -9.08 25.58
N LEU A 119 16.75 -9.65 25.95
CA LEU A 119 17.24 -9.70 27.33
C LEU A 119 17.59 -8.30 27.83
N SER A 120 18.26 -7.48 27.01
CA SER A 120 18.53 -6.08 27.31
C SER A 120 17.23 -5.34 27.61
N LEU A 121 16.22 -5.46 26.75
CA LEU A 121 14.89 -4.87 26.96
C LEU A 121 14.19 -5.40 28.22
N ARG A 122 14.37 -6.69 28.55
CA ARG A 122 13.74 -7.32 29.72
C ARG A 122 14.37 -6.85 31.05
N TYR A 123 15.70 -6.73 31.09
CA TYR A 123 16.43 -6.42 32.33
C TYR A 123 16.72 -4.93 32.51
N LEU A 124 16.90 -4.19 31.42
CA LEU A 124 17.15 -2.74 31.42
C LEU A 124 15.89 -1.93 31.14
N GLY A 125 14.77 -2.61 30.84
CA GLY A 125 13.49 -2.00 30.46
C GLY A 125 13.47 -1.62 28.97
N THR A 126 12.25 -1.42 28.44
CA THR A 126 12.12 -0.54 27.28
C THR A 126 12.62 0.84 27.71
N GLU A 127 13.38 1.53 26.86
CA GLU A 127 13.33 2.99 26.95
C GLU A 127 11.84 3.33 26.83
N VAL A 128 11.19 3.63 27.97
CA VAL A 128 10.21 4.71 27.95
C VAL A 128 11.01 5.81 27.31
N ALA A 129 10.73 6.08 26.02
CA ALA A 129 11.24 7.27 25.37
C ALA A 129 11.01 8.35 26.41
N GLN A 130 12.11 8.86 27.01
CA GLN A 130 11.95 9.80 28.10
C GLN A 130 10.95 10.82 27.58
N PRO A 131 9.86 11.13 28.31
CA PRO A 131 8.97 12.18 27.88
C PRO A 131 9.91 13.31 27.56
N VAL A 132 10.01 13.64 26.27
CA VAL A 132 10.85 14.74 25.82
C VAL A 132 10.45 15.85 26.80
N PRO A 133 11.39 16.42 27.57
CA PRO A 133 11.06 17.48 28.51
C PRO A 133 10.07 18.36 27.76
N GLN A 134 8.93 18.66 28.37
CA GLN A 134 7.83 19.39 27.76
C GLN A 134 8.30 20.84 27.49
N GLN A 135 9.34 20.97 26.66
CA GLN A 135 9.71 22.13 25.92
C GLN A 135 8.47 22.37 25.09
N ALA A 136 7.86 23.54 25.30
CA ALA A 136 6.68 23.95 24.58
C ALA A 136 6.90 23.62 23.10
N THR A 137 6.13 22.66 22.59
CA THR A 137 6.05 22.40 21.16
C THR A 137 5.69 23.73 20.53
N LYS A 138 6.60 24.27 19.72
CA LYS A 138 6.45 25.60 19.13
C LYS A 138 5.61 25.55 17.87
N THR A 139 5.73 24.46 17.11
CA THR A 139 5.02 24.28 15.85
C THR A 139 4.46 22.87 15.77
N HIS A 140 3.17 22.76 15.51
CA HIS A 140 2.47 21.51 15.26
C HIS A 140 2.12 21.35 13.78
N VAL A 141 2.71 20.34 13.14
CA VAL A 141 2.48 19.98 11.74
C VAL A 141 1.51 18.79 11.68
N VAL A 142 0.31 19.04 11.19
CA VAL A 142 -0.76 18.03 11.06
C VAL A 142 -0.94 17.66 9.58
N ILE A 143 -0.86 16.36 9.30
CA ILE A 143 -1.02 15.78 7.98
C ILE A 143 -2.29 14.93 7.97
N LEU A 144 -3.23 15.25 7.08
CA LEU A 144 -4.48 14.50 6.92
C LEU A 144 -4.36 13.55 5.73
N GLY A 145 -4.30 12.24 6.02
CA GLY A 145 -4.24 11.16 5.03
C GLY A 145 -3.03 10.24 5.19
N GLY A 146 -3.26 8.93 5.34
CA GLY A 146 -2.24 7.88 5.43
C GLY A 146 -1.82 7.27 4.07
N GLY A 147 -2.09 7.96 2.96
CA GLY A 147 -1.72 7.50 1.61
C GLY A 147 -0.30 7.89 1.19
N PHE A 148 0.05 7.66 -0.09
CA PHE A 148 1.38 7.94 -0.64
C PHE A 148 1.87 9.36 -0.36
N ALA A 149 1.00 10.36 -0.57
CA ALA A 149 1.29 11.77 -0.32
C ALA A 149 1.61 12.02 1.17
N GLY A 150 0.67 11.72 2.07
CA GLY A 150 0.79 12.07 3.47
C GLY A 150 1.92 11.33 4.19
N VAL A 151 2.05 10.02 3.98
CA VAL A 151 3.10 9.21 4.61
C VAL A 151 4.48 9.64 4.11
N THR A 152 4.63 9.91 2.81
CA THR A 152 5.91 10.37 2.27
C THR A 152 6.25 11.77 2.79
N THR A 153 5.28 12.68 2.91
CA THR A 153 5.50 14.00 3.51
C THR A 153 5.98 13.85 4.95
N ALA A 154 5.30 13.02 5.75
CA ALA A 154 5.70 12.73 7.12
C ALA A 154 7.13 12.17 7.19
N MET A 155 7.46 11.14 6.39
CA MET A 155 8.80 10.55 6.33
C MET A 155 9.90 11.55 5.96
N GLN A 156 9.61 12.51 5.07
CA GLN A 156 10.57 13.55 4.70
C GLN A 156 10.69 14.62 5.79
N CYS A 157 9.58 15.00 6.43
CA CYS A 157 9.58 15.89 7.59
C CYS A 157 10.37 15.29 8.76
N GLU A 158 10.23 13.98 9.04
CA GLU A 158 11.03 13.30 10.07
C GLU A 158 12.54 13.44 9.83
N LYS A 159 12.97 13.39 8.57
CA LYS A 159 14.37 13.53 8.17
C LYS A 159 14.85 14.98 8.27
N LEU A 160 14.04 15.94 7.81
CA LEU A 160 14.43 17.35 7.77
C LEU A 160 14.43 17.99 9.16
N PHE A 161 13.46 17.64 10.00
CA PHE A 161 13.37 18.09 11.40
C PHE A 161 13.98 17.08 12.37
N ALA A 162 14.93 16.26 11.90
CA ALA A 162 15.58 15.26 12.72
C ALA A 162 16.31 15.94 13.89
N GLY A 163 15.90 15.62 15.13
CA GLY A 163 16.53 16.15 16.34
C GLY A 163 16.03 17.52 16.80
N ASP A 164 15.01 18.10 16.15
CA ASP A 164 14.35 19.32 16.63
C ASP A 164 13.14 18.95 17.51
N PRO A 165 13.21 19.06 18.85
CA PRO A 165 12.08 18.73 19.72
C PRO A 165 10.94 19.75 19.66
N SER A 166 11.13 20.92 19.04
CA SER A 166 10.13 21.99 19.00
C SER A 166 9.04 21.78 17.95
N ILE A 167 9.25 20.84 17.02
CA ILE A 167 8.32 20.50 15.94
C ILE A 167 7.59 19.19 16.26
N GLU A 168 6.28 19.26 16.45
CA GLU A 168 5.43 18.07 16.58
C GLU A 168 4.88 17.66 15.21
N LEU A 169 4.95 16.37 14.88
CA LEU A 169 4.39 15.82 13.64
C LEU A 169 3.23 14.87 13.98
N THR A 170 2.07 15.10 13.38
CA THR A 170 0.91 14.19 13.53
C THR A 170 0.38 13.80 12.16
N VAL A 171 0.16 12.51 11.95
CA VAL A 171 -0.60 11.98 10.79
C VAL A 171 -1.93 11.44 11.28
N VAL A 172 -3.01 11.95 10.69
CA VAL A 172 -4.37 11.44 10.88
C VAL A 172 -4.72 10.58 9.67
N SER A 173 -5.18 9.35 9.92
CA SER A 173 -5.59 8.41 8.87
C SER A 173 -6.74 7.54 9.36
N ASP A 174 -7.69 7.22 8.49
CA ASP A 174 -8.78 6.27 8.77
C ASP A 174 -8.27 4.82 8.86
N THR A 175 -7.21 4.52 8.12
CA THR A 175 -6.49 3.24 8.15
C THR A 175 -5.19 3.33 8.95
N ASN A 176 -4.70 2.19 9.46
CA ASN A 176 -3.45 2.10 10.21
C ASN A 176 -2.23 1.77 9.32
N ALA A 177 -2.40 1.67 8.00
CA ALA A 177 -1.38 1.24 7.07
C ALA A 177 -1.44 2.02 5.75
N LEU A 178 -0.29 2.24 5.13
CA LEU A 178 -0.17 2.67 3.75
C LEU A 178 -0.46 1.49 2.82
N LEU A 179 -1.47 1.63 1.97
CA LEU A 179 -1.77 0.66 0.92
C LEU A 179 -0.95 0.96 -0.34
N PHE A 180 -0.23 -0.03 -0.85
CA PHE A 180 0.47 0.05 -2.13
C PHE A 180 -0.50 -0.23 -3.29
N THR A 181 -1.31 0.80 -3.61
CA THR A 181 -2.41 0.70 -4.58
C THR A 181 -2.06 0.14 -5.97
N PRO A 182 -0.84 0.31 -6.53
CA PRO A 182 -0.52 -0.25 -7.85
C PRO A 182 -0.57 -1.78 -7.95
N MET A 183 -0.58 -2.50 -6.82
CA MET A 183 -0.69 -3.96 -6.78
C MET A 183 -2.06 -4.44 -6.30
N LEU A 184 -3.03 -3.55 -6.15
CA LEU A 184 -4.35 -3.90 -5.59
C LEU A 184 -5.11 -4.93 -6.45
N ALA A 185 -4.92 -4.89 -7.78
CA ALA A 185 -5.56 -5.84 -8.70
C ALA A 185 -5.04 -7.28 -8.47
N GLU A 186 -3.75 -7.44 -8.15
CA GLU A 186 -3.18 -8.74 -7.85
C GLU A 186 -3.75 -9.36 -6.56
N VAL A 187 -4.19 -8.54 -5.59
CA VAL A 187 -4.92 -9.03 -4.42
C VAL A 187 -6.33 -9.48 -4.80
N ALA A 188 -7.05 -8.69 -5.59
CA ALA A 188 -8.40 -9.05 -6.05
C ALA A 188 -8.41 -10.34 -6.88
N GLY A 189 -7.37 -10.57 -7.69
CA GLY A 189 -7.22 -11.81 -8.45
C GLY A 189 -6.48 -12.95 -7.72
N GLY A 190 -6.12 -12.79 -6.44
CA GLY A 190 -5.50 -13.83 -5.62
C GLY A 190 -4.04 -14.18 -5.95
N SER A 191 -3.32 -13.32 -6.68
CA SER A 191 -1.87 -13.46 -6.93
C SER A 191 -1.02 -12.99 -5.76
N LEU A 192 -1.53 -12.05 -4.95
CA LEU A 192 -0.84 -11.50 -3.79
C LEU A 192 -1.72 -11.58 -2.54
N GLU A 193 -1.07 -11.82 -1.40
CA GLU A 193 -1.73 -11.72 -0.10
C GLU A 193 -1.98 -10.24 0.26
N ALA A 194 -3.16 -9.97 0.83
CA ALA A 194 -3.66 -8.63 1.08
C ALA A 194 -2.75 -7.77 1.98
N THR A 195 -2.23 -8.34 3.07
CA THR A 195 -1.30 -7.65 3.97
C THR A 195 0.06 -7.41 3.33
N HIS A 196 0.52 -8.23 2.37
CA HIS A 196 1.84 -8.08 1.76
C HIS A 196 2.03 -6.76 1.01
N ILE A 197 0.95 -6.16 0.49
CA ILE A 197 0.95 -4.85 -0.16
C ILE A 197 0.64 -3.67 0.78
N SER A 198 0.57 -3.92 2.10
CA SER A 198 0.24 -2.91 3.11
C SER A 198 1.40 -2.70 4.09
N SER A 199 1.71 -1.44 4.40
CA SER A 199 2.81 -1.07 5.31
C SER A 199 2.28 -0.33 6.54
N PRO A 200 2.40 -0.89 7.75
CA PRO A 200 1.89 -0.24 8.95
C PRO A 200 2.51 1.15 9.16
N LEU A 201 1.67 2.16 9.42
CA LEU A 201 2.14 3.54 9.60
C LEU A 201 3.07 3.66 10.82
N ARG A 202 2.76 2.93 11.90
CA ARG A 202 3.52 2.96 13.15
C ARG A 202 4.92 2.35 13.05
N THR A 203 5.14 1.43 12.11
CA THR A 203 6.48 0.86 11.85
C THR A 203 7.22 1.64 10.77
N SER A 204 6.51 2.41 9.95
CA SER A 204 7.08 3.21 8.86
C SER A 204 7.50 4.62 9.28
N LEU A 205 6.83 5.18 10.30
CA LEU A 205 7.06 6.51 10.85
C LEU A 205 7.50 6.39 12.30
N HIS A 206 8.65 6.97 12.64
CA HIS A 206 9.31 6.73 13.94
C HIS A 206 9.23 7.90 14.91
N ARG A 207 8.99 9.12 14.42
CA ARG A 207 8.88 10.36 15.21
C ARG A 207 7.47 10.95 15.13
N THR A 208 6.72 10.60 14.11
CA THR A 208 5.37 11.10 13.86
C THR A 208 4.34 10.41 14.74
N GLN A 209 3.51 11.19 15.42
CA GLN A 209 2.35 10.68 16.13
C GLN A 209 1.30 10.21 15.13
N ILE A 210 0.92 8.93 15.22
CA ILE A 210 -0.13 8.36 14.37
C ILE A 210 -1.45 8.35 15.12
N VAL A 211 -2.44 9.04 14.56
CA VAL A 211 -3.82 9.08 15.05
C VAL A 211 -4.71 8.36 14.05
N LYS A 212 -5.23 7.19 14.43
CA LYS A 212 -6.24 6.48 13.64
C LYS A 212 -7.60 7.15 13.91
N GLY A 213 -8.25 7.67 12.86
CA GLY A 213 -9.56 8.31 12.98
C GLY A 213 -10.01 8.93 11.65
N GLN A 214 -11.32 9.09 11.50
CA GLN A 214 -11.91 9.77 10.36
C GLN A 214 -12.03 11.26 10.65
N VAL A 215 -11.56 12.11 9.74
CA VAL A 215 -11.75 13.56 9.84
C VAL A 215 -13.22 13.88 9.55
N GLN A 216 -13.86 14.61 10.46
CA GLN A 216 -15.24 15.06 10.30
C GLN A 216 -15.30 16.51 9.81
N GLU A 217 -14.46 17.37 10.38
CA GLU A 217 -14.47 18.80 10.11
C GLU A 217 -13.06 19.37 10.10
N ILE A 218 -12.82 20.36 9.24
CA ILE A 218 -11.60 21.14 9.17
C ILE A 218 -12.00 22.62 9.28
N CYS A 219 -11.67 23.25 10.40
CA CYS A 219 -11.97 24.66 10.65
C CYS A 219 -10.71 25.51 10.45
N LEU A 220 -10.60 26.13 9.27
CA LEU A 220 -9.42 26.91 8.86
C LEU A 220 -9.22 28.17 9.72
N GLU A 221 -10.31 28.85 10.11
CA GLU A 221 -10.26 30.05 10.95
C GLU A 221 -9.69 29.77 12.34
N LYS A 222 -10.13 28.67 12.97
CA LYS A 222 -9.68 28.26 14.31
C LYS A 222 -8.37 27.47 14.29
N LYS A 223 -7.85 27.15 13.10
CA LYS A 223 -6.72 26.24 12.86
C LYS A 223 -6.85 24.92 13.61
N GLN A 224 -7.96 24.22 13.39
CA GLN A 224 -8.24 22.94 14.05
C GLN A 224 -8.91 21.92 13.13
N VAL A 225 -8.71 20.65 13.42
CA VAL A 225 -9.31 19.49 12.76
C VAL A 225 -10.05 18.66 13.80
N THR A 226 -11.30 18.31 13.52
CA THR A 226 -12.13 17.48 14.40
C THR A 226 -12.24 16.08 13.81
N LEU A 227 -11.94 15.06 14.64
CA LEU A 227 -12.08 13.66 14.30
C LEU A 227 -13.43 13.15 14.80
N ALA A 228 -14.12 12.37 13.97
CA ALA A 228 -15.41 11.81 14.28
C ALA A 228 -15.34 10.90 15.52
N SER A 229 -16.38 10.96 16.36
CA SER A 229 -16.61 9.92 17.36
C SER A 229 -17.14 8.66 16.66
N HIS A 230 -16.59 7.51 16.99
CA HIS A 230 -17.00 6.24 16.40
C HIS A 230 -17.72 5.34 17.40
N ASP A 231 -17.20 5.28 18.63
CA ASP A 231 -17.72 4.47 19.72
C ASP A 231 -17.30 5.09 21.06
N GLN A 232 -17.71 4.46 22.16
CA GLN A 232 -17.37 4.91 23.52
C GLN A 232 -15.86 4.95 23.81
N PHE A 233 -15.04 4.23 23.04
CA PHE A 233 -13.58 4.20 23.18
C PHE A 233 -12.87 5.17 22.23
N SER A 234 -13.60 5.75 21.28
CA SER A 234 -13.15 6.70 20.28
C SER A 234 -14.03 7.94 20.32
N PRO A 235 -13.95 8.76 21.40
CA PRO A 235 -14.68 10.00 21.49
C PRO A 235 -14.18 11.00 20.43
N GLU A 236 -15.00 12.01 20.16
CA GLU A 236 -14.60 13.13 19.32
C GLU A 236 -13.27 13.73 19.82
N LYS A 237 -12.35 14.00 18.89
CA LYS A 237 -11.04 14.57 19.21
C LYS A 237 -10.75 15.75 18.31
N THR A 238 -10.45 16.90 18.92
CA THR A 238 -9.98 18.09 18.20
C THR A 238 -8.45 18.16 18.25
N ILE A 239 -7.82 18.44 17.10
CA ILE A 239 -6.39 18.62 16.94
C ILE A 239 -6.15 20.03 16.37
N ARG A 240 -5.42 20.87 17.10
CA ARG A 240 -4.98 22.18 16.60
C ARG A 240 -3.73 22.02 15.74
N TYR A 241 -3.44 22.99 14.88
CA TYR A 241 -2.24 22.94 14.05
C TYR A 241 -1.67 24.34 13.81
N ASP A 242 -0.37 24.38 13.51
CA ASP A 242 0.30 25.54 12.93
C ASP A 242 0.44 25.35 11.42
N HIS A 243 0.85 24.15 10.98
CA HIS A 243 0.85 23.73 9.59
C HIS A 243 -0.19 22.64 9.35
N LEU A 244 -1.05 22.81 8.35
CA LEU A 244 -1.99 21.78 7.91
C LEU A 244 -1.66 21.32 6.49
N ILE A 245 -1.51 20.02 6.32
CA ILE A 245 -1.27 19.36 5.04
C ILE A 245 -2.49 18.51 4.70
N LEU A 246 -3.18 18.89 3.61
CA LEU A 246 -4.30 18.16 3.05
C LEU A 246 -3.77 17.12 2.04
N ALA A 247 -3.78 15.86 2.44
CA ALA A 247 -3.34 14.70 1.64
C ALA A 247 -4.43 13.61 1.59
N LEU A 248 -5.69 14.03 1.57
CA LEU A 248 -6.88 13.16 1.69
C LEU A 248 -7.16 12.31 0.45
N GLY A 249 -6.44 12.54 -0.65
CA GLY A 249 -6.55 11.76 -1.87
C GLY A 249 -7.92 11.90 -2.55
N SER A 250 -8.36 10.82 -3.20
CA SER A 250 -9.57 10.78 -4.01
C SER A 250 -10.45 9.56 -3.71
N VAL A 251 -11.76 9.76 -3.82
CA VAL A 251 -12.79 8.72 -3.75
C VAL A 251 -13.30 8.39 -5.15
N SER A 252 -14.03 7.28 -5.29
CA SER A 252 -14.69 6.95 -6.56
C SER A 252 -15.76 7.97 -6.92
N ASN A 253 -15.84 8.28 -8.21
CA ASN A 253 -16.81 9.24 -8.73
C ASN A 253 -17.92 8.51 -9.48
N TYR A 254 -19.09 8.39 -8.85
CA TYR A 254 -20.27 7.77 -9.45
C TYR A 254 -21.06 8.70 -10.39
N LEU A 255 -20.57 9.92 -10.65
CA LEU A 255 -21.17 10.87 -11.60
C LEU A 255 -22.65 11.19 -11.32
N GLY A 256 -23.06 11.13 -10.06
CA GLY A 256 -24.44 11.34 -9.63
C GLY A 256 -25.37 10.13 -9.79
N LEU A 257 -24.87 8.98 -10.26
CA LEU A 257 -25.63 7.75 -10.48
C LEU A 257 -25.82 6.99 -9.15
N LYS A 258 -26.82 7.41 -8.36
CA LYS A 258 -27.07 6.89 -7.00
C LYS A 258 -27.39 5.39 -6.95
N ASN A 259 -28.07 4.86 -7.96
CA ASN A 259 -28.37 3.42 -8.01
C ASN A 259 -27.09 2.60 -8.15
N ILE A 260 -26.18 3.04 -9.04
CA ILE A 260 -24.88 2.41 -9.23
C ILE A 260 -24.05 2.48 -7.94
N GLU A 261 -24.03 3.62 -7.25
CA GLU A 261 -23.32 3.78 -5.98
C GLU A 261 -23.79 2.78 -4.90
N GLN A 262 -25.06 2.34 -4.94
CA GLN A 262 -25.61 1.38 -3.98
C GLN A 262 -25.27 -0.08 -4.30
N VAL A 263 -25.12 -0.43 -5.58
CA VAL A 263 -25.00 -1.84 -6.02
C VAL A 263 -23.61 -2.20 -6.52
N ALA A 264 -22.80 -1.23 -6.94
CA ALA A 264 -21.48 -1.48 -7.51
C ALA A 264 -20.42 -1.66 -6.43
N PHE A 265 -19.51 -2.61 -6.66
CA PHE A 265 -18.28 -2.71 -5.89
C PHE A 265 -17.35 -1.55 -6.26
N ASP A 266 -16.89 -0.82 -5.26
CA ASP A 266 -15.77 0.11 -5.44
C ASP A 266 -14.44 -0.67 -5.54
N PHE A 267 -13.36 -0.05 -6.00
CA PHE A 267 -12.04 -0.67 -6.13
C PHE A 267 -10.92 0.34 -5.83
N LYS A 268 -10.76 0.61 -4.53
CA LYS A 268 -9.89 1.68 -4.00
C LYS A 268 -9.15 1.29 -2.73
N SER A 269 -9.69 0.33 -1.97
CA SER A 269 -9.16 -0.11 -0.68
C SER A 269 -8.87 -1.61 -0.69
N LEU A 270 -8.12 -2.07 0.31
CA LEU A 270 -7.86 -3.49 0.50
C LEU A 270 -9.15 -4.28 0.77
N ALA A 271 -10.07 -3.69 1.55
CA ALA A 271 -11.38 -4.27 1.82
C ALA A 271 -12.18 -4.48 0.53
N HIS A 272 -12.10 -3.54 -0.41
CA HIS A 272 -12.76 -3.67 -1.71
C HIS A 272 -12.21 -4.86 -2.52
N ALA A 273 -10.87 -5.00 -2.59
CA ALA A 273 -10.23 -6.11 -3.31
C ALA A 273 -10.60 -7.48 -2.72
N ILE A 274 -10.58 -7.60 -1.38
CA ILE A 274 -11.00 -8.81 -0.66
C ILE A 274 -12.47 -9.12 -0.95
N ARG A 275 -13.34 -8.10 -0.85
CA ARG A 275 -14.79 -8.26 -1.08
C ARG A 275 -15.10 -8.71 -2.50
N ILE A 276 -14.45 -8.10 -3.50
CA ILE A 276 -14.59 -8.52 -4.90
C ILE A 276 -14.16 -9.98 -5.08
N ARG A 277 -13.01 -10.38 -4.50
CA ARG A 277 -12.54 -11.77 -4.57
C ARG A 277 -13.52 -12.75 -3.94
N ASN A 278 -14.00 -12.47 -2.72
CA ASN A 278 -14.97 -13.31 -2.03
C ASN A 278 -16.28 -13.43 -2.80
N HIS A 279 -16.77 -12.31 -3.35
CA HIS A 279 -17.97 -12.27 -4.19
C HIS A 279 -17.82 -13.13 -5.45
N VAL A 280 -16.68 -13.05 -6.14
CA VAL A 280 -16.40 -13.91 -7.30
C VAL A 280 -16.43 -15.39 -6.91
N ILE A 281 -15.80 -15.75 -5.78
CA ILE A 281 -15.84 -17.14 -5.28
C ILE A 281 -17.27 -17.57 -4.96
N ASP A 282 -18.06 -16.74 -4.26
CA ASP A 282 -19.48 -17.03 -3.95
C ASP A 282 -20.30 -17.30 -5.22
N LEU A 283 -20.10 -16.46 -6.25
CA LEU A 283 -20.79 -16.61 -7.52
C LEU A 283 -20.39 -17.90 -8.26
N LEU A 284 -19.13 -18.34 -8.16
CA LEU A 284 -18.71 -19.64 -8.72
C LEU A 284 -19.35 -20.81 -7.98
N GLU A 285 -19.36 -20.79 -6.64
CA GLU A 285 -20.02 -21.81 -5.81
C GLU A 285 -21.52 -21.94 -6.13
N ARG A 286 -22.19 -20.80 -6.32
CA ARG A 286 -23.61 -20.76 -6.67
C ARG A 286 -23.87 -21.19 -8.11
N ALA A 287 -23.05 -20.73 -9.05
CA ALA A 287 -23.19 -21.08 -10.45
C ALA A 287 -22.95 -22.57 -10.72
N ASP A 288 -22.06 -23.22 -9.97
CA ASP A 288 -21.77 -24.66 -10.12
C ASP A 288 -22.96 -25.55 -9.71
N ARG A 289 -23.86 -25.02 -8.88
CA ARG A 289 -25.10 -25.70 -8.45
C ARG A 289 -26.36 -25.19 -9.14
N GLU A 290 -26.24 -24.17 -9.98
CA GLU A 290 -27.37 -23.53 -10.63
C GLU A 290 -27.81 -24.34 -11.85
N THR A 291 -29.11 -24.61 -11.97
CA THR A 291 -29.70 -25.39 -13.06
C THR A 291 -30.36 -24.52 -14.13
N ASP A 292 -30.81 -23.31 -13.76
CA ASP A 292 -31.35 -22.36 -14.72
C ASP A 292 -30.21 -21.64 -15.47
N GLU A 293 -30.18 -21.82 -16.80
CA GLU A 293 -29.13 -21.28 -17.66
C GLU A 293 -29.09 -19.75 -17.62
N ALA A 294 -30.25 -19.09 -17.56
CA ALA A 294 -30.32 -17.64 -17.51
C ALA A 294 -29.73 -17.08 -16.21
N THR A 295 -30.08 -17.69 -15.07
CA THR A 295 -29.52 -17.34 -13.77
C THR A 295 -28.02 -17.64 -13.71
N ARG A 296 -27.58 -18.81 -14.19
CA ARG A 296 -26.17 -19.18 -14.26
C ARG A 296 -25.37 -18.15 -15.07
N GLN A 297 -25.85 -17.77 -16.25
CA GLN A 297 -25.20 -16.76 -17.08
C GLN A 297 -25.07 -15.41 -16.36
N LYS A 298 -26.09 -15.02 -15.58
CA LYS A 298 -26.07 -13.78 -14.78
C LYS A 298 -25.00 -13.82 -13.68
N LEU A 299 -24.86 -14.95 -12.99
CA LEU A 299 -23.83 -15.15 -11.96
C LEU A 299 -22.42 -15.13 -12.55
N LEU A 300 -22.25 -15.60 -13.79
CA LEU A 300 -20.96 -15.72 -14.48
C LEU A 300 -20.62 -14.53 -15.41
N THR A 301 -21.40 -13.46 -15.34
CA THR A 301 -21.14 -12.20 -16.06
C THR A 301 -20.64 -11.15 -15.08
N PHE A 302 -19.41 -10.68 -15.30
CA PHE A 302 -18.70 -9.70 -14.47
C PHE A 302 -18.44 -8.42 -15.27
N ILE A 303 -19.02 -7.30 -14.83
CA ILE A 303 -18.93 -6.02 -15.54
C ILE A 303 -18.01 -5.08 -14.78
N ILE A 304 -16.97 -4.59 -15.46
CA ILE A 304 -16.03 -3.58 -14.96
C ILE A 304 -16.27 -2.28 -15.73
N ALA A 305 -16.74 -1.25 -15.04
CA ALA A 305 -16.91 0.08 -15.60
C ALA A 305 -15.58 0.84 -15.52
N GLY A 306 -15.01 1.21 -16.66
CA GLY A 306 -13.74 1.94 -16.76
C GLY A 306 -12.64 1.12 -17.42
N GLY A 307 -12.04 1.67 -18.47
CA GLY A 307 -10.93 1.09 -19.23
C GLY A 307 -9.59 1.81 -19.00
N GLY A 308 -9.42 2.47 -17.85
CA GLY A 308 -8.11 3.00 -17.40
C GLY A 308 -7.31 1.92 -16.67
N PHE A 309 -6.16 2.28 -16.06
CA PHE A 309 -5.28 1.33 -15.37
C PHE A 309 -6.02 0.40 -14.40
N ALA A 310 -6.75 0.97 -13.44
CA ALA A 310 -7.42 0.18 -12.40
C ALA A 310 -8.40 -0.86 -12.99
N GLY A 311 -9.24 -0.45 -13.95
CA GLY A 311 -10.22 -1.34 -14.57
C GLY A 311 -9.59 -2.41 -15.45
N VAL A 312 -8.56 -2.07 -16.22
CA VAL A 312 -7.85 -3.01 -17.09
C VAL A 312 -7.02 -4.02 -16.30
N GLU A 313 -6.28 -3.56 -15.28
CA GLU A 313 -5.50 -4.43 -14.41
C GLU A 313 -6.42 -5.38 -13.63
N LEU A 314 -7.54 -4.87 -13.10
CA LEU A 314 -8.53 -5.69 -12.41
C LEU A 314 -9.19 -6.71 -13.35
N ALA A 315 -9.63 -6.29 -14.54
CA ALA A 315 -10.26 -7.20 -15.50
C ALA A 315 -9.30 -8.32 -15.93
N GLY A 316 -8.03 -8.00 -16.17
CA GLY A 316 -7.00 -9.02 -16.46
C GLY A 316 -6.81 -9.98 -15.29
N SER A 317 -6.66 -9.45 -14.08
CA SER A 317 -6.42 -10.26 -12.87
C SER A 317 -7.60 -11.16 -12.51
N LEU A 318 -8.83 -10.65 -12.60
CA LEU A 318 -10.06 -11.42 -12.38
C LEU A 318 -10.28 -12.47 -13.46
N ASN A 319 -10.02 -12.14 -14.73
CA ASN A 319 -10.14 -13.10 -15.82
C ASN A 319 -9.19 -14.30 -15.61
N ASP A 320 -7.95 -14.04 -15.20
CA ASP A 320 -7.00 -15.11 -14.86
C ASP A 320 -7.48 -15.94 -13.67
N PHE A 321 -7.97 -15.28 -12.61
CA PHE A 321 -8.45 -15.93 -11.40
C PHE A 321 -9.63 -16.85 -11.72
N ILE A 322 -10.70 -16.31 -12.29
CA ILE A 322 -11.94 -17.05 -12.61
C ILE A 322 -11.64 -18.24 -13.52
N ARG A 323 -10.92 -18.01 -14.63
CA ARG A 323 -10.64 -19.08 -15.60
C ARG A 323 -9.68 -20.12 -15.03
N GLY A 324 -8.71 -19.70 -14.20
CA GLY A 324 -7.80 -20.60 -13.49
C GLY A 324 -8.51 -21.48 -12.45
N SER A 325 -9.59 -20.98 -11.84
CA SER A 325 -10.36 -21.72 -10.84
C SER A 325 -11.31 -22.76 -11.43
N LEU A 326 -11.61 -22.74 -12.74
CA LEU A 326 -12.59 -23.66 -13.36
C LEU A 326 -12.25 -25.14 -13.21
N ILE A 327 -10.99 -25.49 -12.96
CA ILE A 327 -10.58 -26.88 -12.65
C ILE A 327 -11.27 -27.44 -11.40
N TYR A 328 -11.77 -26.57 -10.51
CA TYR A 328 -12.47 -26.92 -9.27
C TYR A 328 -14.00 -26.85 -9.40
N TYR A 329 -14.53 -26.28 -10.50
CA TYR A 329 -15.97 -26.08 -10.74
C TYR A 329 -16.39 -26.81 -12.03
N PRO A 330 -16.57 -28.15 -11.99
CA PRO A 330 -16.66 -28.97 -13.18
C PRO A 330 -17.91 -28.74 -14.03
N THR A 331 -18.95 -28.09 -13.48
CA THR A 331 -20.19 -27.82 -14.22
C THR A 331 -20.17 -26.46 -14.94
N ILE A 332 -19.16 -25.63 -14.68
CA ILE A 332 -18.97 -24.33 -15.30
C ILE A 332 -17.99 -24.46 -16.46
N HIS A 333 -18.40 -24.03 -17.65
CA HIS A 333 -17.57 -24.08 -18.83
C HIS A 333 -16.94 -22.72 -19.14
N VAL A 334 -15.81 -22.74 -19.87
CA VAL A 334 -15.04 -21.55 -20.21
C VAL A 334 -15.84 -20.52 -21.02
N GLN A 335 -16.81 -20.97 -21.80
CA GLN A 335 -17.74 -20.15 -22.58
C GLN A 335 -18.82 -19.46 -21.75
N ASP A 336 -19.09 -19.94 -20.53
CA ASP A 336 -20.10 -19.37 -19.65
C ASP A 336 -19.60 -18.06 -18.99
N ILE A 337 -18.27 -17.92 -18.88
CA ILE A 337 -17.60 -16.78 -18.25
C ILE A 337 -17.56 -15.57 -19.18
N LYS A 338 -18.16 -14.47 -18.72
CA LYS A 338 -18.09 -13.17 -19.39
C LYS A 338 -17.46 -12.12 -18.47
N VAL A 339 -16.22 -11.71 -18.78
CA VAL A 339 -15.59 -10.54 -18.16
C VAL A 339 -15.70 -9.39 -19.16
N ILE A 340 -16.48 -8.35 -18.83
CA ILE A 340 -16.83 -7.26 -19.74
C ILE A 340 -16.30 -5.94 -19.20
N VAL A 341 -15.43 -5.27 -19.95
CA VAL A 341 -14.98 -3.90 -19.64
C VAL A 341 -15.80 -2.90 -20.45
N VAL A 342 -16.49 -2.00 -19.78
CA VAL A 342 -17.27 -0.92 -20.40
C VAL A 342 -16.48 0.38 -20.31
N HIS A 343 -16.22 1.02 -21.45
CA HIS A 343 -15.44 2.26 -21.50
C HIS A 343 -16.07 3.33 -22.42
N PRO A 344 -16.22 4.59 -21.97
CA PRO A 344 -16.85 5.64 -22.75
C PRO A 344 -16.10 6.13 -23.99
N ARG A 345 -14.83 5.76 -24.15
CA ARG A 345 -13.97 6.22 -25.26
C ARG A 345 -13.65 5.07 -26.21
N GLU A 346 -13.07 5.43 -27.34
CA GLU A 346 -12.67 4.50 -28.40
C GLU A 346 -11.48 3.61 -28.04
N ARG A 347 -10.75 3.90 -26.94
CA ARG A 347 -9.50 3.22 -26.59
C ARG A 347 -9.33 3.10 -25.09
N ILE A 348 -8.87 1.92 -24.63
CA ILE A 348 -8.45 1.67 -23.24
C ILE A 348 -7.07 2.26 -22.97
N LEU A 349 -6.71 2.47 -21.70
CA LEU A 349 -5.41 2.99 -21.29
C LEU A 349 -5.01 4.23 -22.09
N PRO A 350 -5.84 5.31 -22.12
CA PRO A 350 -5.56 6.50 -22.92
C PRO A 350 -4.21 7.16 -22.56
N GLU A 351 -3.67 6.88 -21.38
CA GLU A 351 -2.39 7.34 -20.87
C GLU A 351 -1.17 6.62 -21.46
N LEU A 352 -1.37 5.48 -22.12
CA LEU A 352 -0.31 4.80 -22.89
C LEU A 352 -0.36 5.22 -24.37
N SER A 353 0.77 5.04 -25.06
CA SER A 353 0.81 5.13 -26.52
C SER A 353 -0.27 4.26 -27.19
N ALA A 354 -0.77 4.73 -28.34
CA ALA A 354 -1.85 4.05 -29.05
C ALA A 354 -1.51 2.59 -29.40
N SER A 355 -0.26 2.31 -29.75
CA SER A 355 0.21 0.96 -30.06
C SER A 355 0.20 0.02 -28.85
N LEU A 356 0.60 0.50 -27.66
CA LEU A 356 0.56 -0.30 -26.43
C LEU A 356 -0.87 -0.54 -25.96
N ALA A 357 -1.74 0.45 -26.06
CA ALA A 357 -3.16 0.30 -25.75
C ALA A 357 -3.85 -0.71 -26.68
N GLN A 358 -3.55 -0.66 -27.98
CA GLN A 358 -4.06 -1.63 -28.95
C GLN A 358 -3.54 -3.05 -28.65
N TYR A 359 -2.24 -3.18 -28.36
CA TYR A 359 -1.65 -4.45 -27.94
C TYR A 359 -2.35 -5.03 -26.69
N ALA A 360 -2.57 -4.20 -25.66
CA ALA A 360 -3.29 -4.62 -24.45
C ALA A 360 -4.70 -5.12 -24.78
N LEU A 361 -5.45 -4.37 -25.59
CA LEU A 361 -6.81 -4.71 -26.01
C LEU A 361 -6.84 -6.08 -26.70
N GLU A 362 -6.02 -6.28 -27.73
CA GLU A 362 -5.96 -7.52 -28.51
C GLU A 362 -5.56 -8.72 -27.63
N ARG A 363 -4.57 -8.55 -26.76
CA ARG A 363 -4.11 -9.63 -25.87
C ARG A 363 -5.18 -10.04 -24.86
N MET A 364 -5.94 -9.08 -24.32
CA MET A 364 -7.02 -9.37 -23.37
C MET A 364 -8.24 -9.97 -24.07
N GLN A 365 -8.59 -9.49 -25.27
CA GLN A 365 -9.67 -10.08 -26.09
C GLN A 365 -9.40 -11.54 -26.45
N ASN A 366 -8.17 -11.84 -26.88
CA ASN A 366 -7.74 -13.21 -27.17
C ASN A 366 -7.77 -14.13 -25.94
N ARG A 367 -7.89 -13.59 -24.73
CA ARG A 367 -8.00 -14.32 -23.46
C ARG A 367 -9.41 -14.34 -22.87
N GLY A 368 -10.40 -13.89 -23.65
CA GLY A 368 -11.81 -13.96 -23.30
C GLY A 368 -12.34 -12.76 -22.51
N VAL A 369 -11.62 -11.63 -22.48
CA VAL A 369 -12.17 -10.35 -21.98
C VAL A 369 -12.90 -9.64 -23.12
N THR A 370 -14.15 -9.26 -22.88
CA THR A 370 -14.94 -8.49 -23.84
C THR A 370 -14.83 -7.00 -23.54
N PHE A 371 -14.71 -6.17 -24.58
CA PHE A 371 -14.67 -4.71 -24.42
C PHE A 371 -15.87 -4.06 -25.12
N LYS A 372 -16.59 -3.23 -24.38
CA LYS A 372 -17.64 -2.34 -24.90
C LYS A 372 -17.13 -0.91 -24.86
N LEU A 373 -16.44 -0.52 -25.94
CA LEU A 373 -15.89 0.82 -26.14
C LEU A 373 -16.97 1.78 -26.64
N ASN A 374 -16.73 3.08 -26.52
CA ASN A 374 -17.72 4.13 -26.83
C ASN A 374 -19.08 3.92 -26.12
N THR A 375 -19.07 3.22 -24.98
CA THR A 375 -20.27 2.76 -24.27
C THR A 375 -20.19 3.22 -22.83
N ARG A 376 -21.32 3.63 -22.25
CA ARG A 376 -21.41 4.11 -20.86
C ARG A 376 -22.39 3.27 -20.08
N VAL A 377 -22.08 2.98 -18.82
CA VAL A 377 -23.08 2.51 -17.87
C VAL A 377 -23.99 3.68 -17.53
N LEU A 378 -25.30 3.47 -17.66
CA LEU A 378 -26.35 4.47 -17.38
C LEU A 378 -26.98 4.23 -16.01
N ASP A 379 -27.24 2.97 -15.68
CA ASP A 379 -27.94 2.56 -14.46
C ASP A 379 -27.62 1.10 -14.15
N ALA A 380 -27.88 0.67 -12.93
CA ALA A 380 -27.76 -0.72 -12.53
C ALA A 380 -28.67 -1.04 -11.33
N ASP A 381 -29.16 -2.27 -11.28
CA ASP A 381 -29.71 -2.90 -10.08
C ASP A 381 -28.84 -4.10 -9.67
N SER A 382 -29.30 -4.91 -8.71
CA SER A 382 -28.54 -6.06 -8.20
C SER A 382 -28.31 -7.17 -9.24
N ASN A 383 -29.00 -7.14 -10.38
CA ASN A 383 -29.08 -8.24 -11.33
C ASN A 383 -28.95 -7.80 -12.80
N LEU A 384 -28.97 -6.49 -13.08
CA LEU A 384 -28.99 -5.93 -14.42
C LEU A 384 -28.14 -4.66 -14.50
N VAL A 385 -27.32 -4.53 -15.55
CA VAL A 385 -26.57 -3.30 -15.85
C VAL A 385 -27.05 -2.74 -17.19
N ARG A 386 -27.43 -1.47 -17.20
CA ARG A 386 -27.96 -0.77 -18.38
C ARG A 386 -26.88 0.11 -19.02
N LEU A 387 -26.71 -0.01 -20.32
CA LEU A 387 -25.69 0.67 -21.12
C LEU A 387 -26.31 1.62 -22.15
N ASN A 388 -25.58 2.69 -22.51
CA ASN A 388 -25.90 3.59 -23.62
C ASN A 388 -25.18 3.12 -24.91
N PRO A 389 -25.85 2.93 -26.07
CA PRO A 389 -27.22 3.37 -26.42
C PRO A 389 -28.29 2.26 -26.43
N SER A 390 -28.65 1.74 -25.25
CA SER A 390 -29.79 0.83 -24.97
C SER A 390 -29.48 -0.67 -25.02
N GLU A 391 -28.39 -1.10 -24.35
CA GLU A 391 -28.12 -2.51 -24.12
C GLU A 391 -28.28 -2.84 -22.63
N GLU A 392 -28.94 -3.95 -22.32
CA GLU A 392 -29.06 -4.46 -20.95
C GLU A 392 -28.27 -5.74 -20.80
N LEU A 393 -27.42 -5.81 -19.77
CA LEU A 393 -26.58 -6.95 -19.47
C LEU A 393 -26.99 -7.57 -18.14
N PRO A 394 -27.58 -8.78 -18.13
CA PRO A 394 -27.80 -9.52 -16.89
C PRO A 394 -26.46 -9.81 -16.20
N SER A 395 -26.29 -9.31 -14.98
CA SER A 395 -25.06 -9.49 -14.22
C SER A 395 -25.32 -9.30 -12.73
N ALA A 396 -24.77 -10.19 -11.92
CA ALA A 396 -24.73 -10.04 -10.46
C ALA A 396 -23.50 -9.24 -9.98
N THR A 397 -22.67 -8.70 -10.88
CA THR A 397 -21.42 -8.02 -10.54
C THR A 397 -21.19 -6.79 -11.40
N LEU A 398 -21.27 -5.62 -10.78
CA LEU A 398 -20.78 -4.37 -11.33
C LEU A 398 -19.63 -3.86 -10.47
N ILE A 399 -18.47 -3.64 -11.05
CA ILE A 399 -17.30 -3.03 -10.38
C ILE A 399 -17.05 -1.66 -10.99
N TRP A 400 -17.03 -0.63 -10.15
CA TRP A 400 -16.85 0.75 -10.58
C TRP A 400 -15.39 1.20 -10.47
N THR A 401 -14.77 1.43 -11.63
CA THR A 401 -13.41 2.01 -11.74
C THR A 401 -13.41 3.26 -12.63
N ALA A 402 -14.59 3.78 -12.98
CA ALA A 402 -14.79 4.84 -13.96
C ALA A 402 -14.59 6.24 -13.37
N GLY A 403 -13.35 6.50 -12.96
CA GLY A 403 -12.90 7.83 -12.54
C GLY A 403 -13.02 8.09 -11.05
N VAL A 404 -12.34 9.15 -10.63
CA VAL A 404 -12.16 9.54 -9.23
C VAL A 404 -12.47 11.02 -9.07
N ARG A 405 -12.79 11.42 -7.85
CA ARG A 405 -12.91 12.82 -7.47
C ARG A 405 -12.20 13.06 -6.13
N PRO A 406 -11.75 14.29 -5.85
CA PRO A 406 -11.20 14.65 -4.54
C PRO A 406 -12.13 14.27 -3.39
N HIS A 407 -11.55 14.03 -2.22
CA HIS A 407 -12.32 13.64 -1.04
C HIS A 407 -13.39 14.70 -0.71
N PRO A 408 -14.66 14.34 -0.43
CA PRO A 408 -15.75 15.32 -0.25
C PRO A 408 -15.55 16.36 0.86
N LEU A 409 -14.73 16.04 1.88
CA LEU A 409 -14.33 17.03 2.90
C LEU A 409 -13.61 18.24 2.31
N VAL A 410 -12.86 18.04 1.24
CA VAL A 410 -12.10 19.08 0.56
C VAL A 410 -13.03 20.02 -0.20
N GLU A 411 -14.03 19.48 -0.90
CA GLU A 411 -15.04 20.26 -1.64
C GLU A 411 -15.83 21.20 -0.72
N LYS A 412 -15.98 20.87 0.57
CA LYS A 412 -16.72 21.68 1.56
C LYS A 412 -15.92 22.85 2.13
N LEU A 413 -14.61 22.90 1.92
CA LEU A 413 -13.77 23.99 2.42
C LEU A 413 -14.00 25.27 1.61
N SER A 414 -14.02 26.43 2.25
CA SER A 414 -14.11 27.72 1.57
C SER A 414 -12.75 28.12 0.95
N LEU A 415 -12.28 27.31 -0.01
CA LEU A 415 -11.04 27.48 -0.75
C LEU A 415 -11.35 27.56 -2.25
N GLU A 416 -10.38 27.98 -3.06
CA GLU A 416 -10.49 27.90 -4.50
C GLU A 416 -10.31 26.44 -4.96
N HIS A 417 -11.23 25.95 -5.80
CA HIS A 417 -11.14 24.62 -6.41
C HIS A 417 -11.21 24.70 -7.93
N ASN A 418 -10.60 23.72 -8.58
CA ASN A 418 -10.78 23.54 -10.02
C ASN A 418 -12.14 22.90 -10.35
N SER A 419 -12.42 22.74 -11.65
CA SER A 419 -13.66 22.13 -12.15
C SER A 419 -13.91 20.68 -11.71
N ARG A 420 -12.91 20.02 -11.12
CA ARG A 420 -12.99 18.64 -10.59
C ARG A 420 -13.13 18.62 -9.06
N GLY A 421 -13.21 19.77 -8.39
CA GLY A 421 -13.30 19.87 -6.93
C GLY A 421 -11.96 19.77 -6.19
N ALA A 422 -10.82 19.82 -6.88
CA ALA A 422 -9.50 19.74 -6.25
C ALA A 422 -9.00 21.14 -5.87
N ILE A 423 -8.33 21.25 -4.72
CA ILE A 423 -7.85 22.55 -4.19
C ILE A 423 -6.81 23.14 -5.12
N CYS A 424 -7.01 24.38 -5.56
CA CYS A 424 -6.00 25.14 -6.29
C CYS A 424 -4.82 25.45 -5.36
N VAL A 425 -3.61 25.09 -5.80
CA VAL A 425 -2.36 25.38 -5.08
C VAL A 425 -1.41 26.18 -5.96
N ASP A 426 -0.53 26.95 -5.33
CA ASP A 426 0.54 27.65 -6.02
C ASP A 426 1.67 26.68 -6.47
N LYS A 427 2.69 27.21 -7.15
CA LYS A 427 3.85 26.43 -7.60
C LYS A 427 4.66 25.78 -6.47
N HIS A 428 4.44 26.17 -5.21
CA HIS A 428 5.10 25.64 -4.02
C HIS A 428 4.21 24.68 -3.24
N LEU A 429 3.04 24.32 -3.77
CA LEU A 429 2.03 23.45 -3.13
C LEU A 429 1.33 24.11 -1.93
N ALA A 430 1.43 25.45 -1.80
CA ALA A 430 0.71 26.22 -0.80
C ALA A 430 -0.68 26.59 -1.30
N VAL A 431 -1.66 26.67 -0.41
CA VAL A 431 -3.01 27.13 -0.75
C VAL A 431 -3.03 28.68 -0.76
N PRO A 432 -3.34 29.34 -1.89
CA PRO A 432 -3.37 30.80 -1.96
C PRO A 432 -4.33 31.40 -0.93
N GLY A 433 -3.92 32.50 -0.29
CA GLY A 433 -4.73 33.20 0.71
C GLY A 433 -4.81 32.51 2.09
N ALA A 434 -4.20 31.34 2.26
CA ALA A 434 -4.18 30.62 3.54
C ALA A 434 -2.75 30.36 4.03
N SER A 435 -2.37 31.01 5.14
CA SER A 435 -1.04 30.85 5.72
C SER A 435 -0.84 29.45 6.31
N GLN A 436 0.29 28.81 6.02
CA GLN A 436 0.69 27.49 6.52
C GLN A 436 -0.32 26.36 6.18
N LEU A 437 -1.14 26.56 5.14
CA LEU A 437 -2.03 25.54 4.59
C LEU A 437 -1.47 25.02 3.26
N TRP A 438 -1.40 23.70 3.14
CA TRP A 438 -0.78 23.01 2.02
C TRP A 438 -1.69 21.90 1.51
N ALA A 439 -1.64 21.60 0.22
CA ALA A 439 -2.37 20.47 -0.36
C ALA A 439 -1.53 19.77 -1.43
N LEU A 440 -1.65 18.45 -1.52
CA LEU A 440 -0.95 17.63 -2.52
C LEU A 440 -1.69 16.31 -2.81
N GLY A 441 -1.19 15.57 -3.80
CA GLY A 441 -1.80 14.34 -4.29
C GLY A 441 -3.14 14.61 -4.96
N ASP A 442 -3.99 13.58 -5.06
CA ASP A 442 -5.22 13.65 -5.85
C ASP A 442 -6.25 14.69 -5.36
N CYS A 443 -6.09 15.24 -4.15
CA CYS A 443 -6.98 16.28 -3.62
C CYS A 443 -6.57 17.71 -4.02
N ALA A 444 -5.40 17.89 -4.64
CA ALA A 444 -4.86 19.17 -5.07
C ALA A 444 -4.77 19.28 -6.59
N ALA A 445 -5.00 20.49 -7.10
CA ALA A 445 -4.82 20.86 -8.49
C ALA A 445 -3.42 21.45 -8.67
N VAL A 446 -2.42 20.58 -8.79
CA VAL A 446 -1.02 20.98 -8.95
C VAL A 446 -0.73 21.29 -10.42
N ILE A 447 -0.05 22.42 -10.65
CA ILE A 447 0.49 22.82 -11.95
C ILE A 447 2.01 22.68 -11.89
N ASP A 448 2.60 21.94 -12.82
CA ASP A 448 4.05 21.79 -12.89
C ASP A 448 4.69 23.13 -13.26
N ALA A 449 5.64 23.59 -12.42
CA ALA A 449 6.21 24.93 -12.56
C ALA A 449 7.07 25.12 -13.82
N LYS A 450 7.54 24.04 -14.44
CA LYS A 450 8.36 24.08 -15.65
C LYS A 450 7.51 23.96 -16.91
N THR A 451 6.53 23.05 -16.92
CA THR A 451 5.72 22.80 -18.12
C THR A 451 4.45 23.64 -18.19
N GLY A 452 3.98 24.18 -17.05
CA GLY A 452 2.70 24.89 -16.95
C GLY A 452 1.47 23.97 -17.10
N GLN A 453 1.67 22.65 -17.13
CA GLN A 453 0.60 21.68 -17.32
C GLN A 453 0.09 21.13 -15.98
N ALA A 454 -1.17 20.69 -15.98
CA ALA A 454 -1.75 19.99 -14.84
C ALA A 454 -1.04 18.66 -14.59
N VAL A 455 -0.69 18.44 -13.33
CA VAL A 455 -0.06 17.20 -12.87
C VAL A 455 -1.12 16.09 -12.79
N PRO A 456 -0.86 14.88 -13.32
CA PRO A 456 -1.82 13.79 -13.24
C PRO A 456 -1.86 13.18 -11.83
N PRO A 457 -3.04 12.70 -11.37
CA PRO A 457 -3.23 12.14 -10.03
C PRO A 457 -2.68 10.72 -9.95
N THR A 458 -1.36 10.59 -9.79
CA THR A 458 -0.70 9.28 -9.65
C THR A 458 0.21 9.25 -8.43
N ALA A 459 0.40 8.04 -7.89
CA ALA A 459 1.32 7.82 -6.78
C ALA A 459 2.74 8.34 -7.08
N GLN A 460 3.19 8.27 -8.34
CA GLN A 460 4.51 8.74 -8.73
C GLN A 460 4.68 10.25 -8.51
N PHE A 461 3.66 11.05 -8.87
CA PHE A 461 3.66 12.49 -8.62
C PHE A 461 3.47 12.80 -7.14
N ALA A 462 2.53 12.14 -6.46
CA ALA A 462 2.30 12.31 -5.03
C ALA A 462 3.58 12.12 -4.19
N LEU A 463 4.42 11.12 -4.51
CA LEU A 463 5.71 10.89 -3.85
C LEU A 463 6.71 12.05 -4.05
N ARG A 464 6.66 12.72 -5.21
CA ARG A 464 7.58 13.81 -5.57
C ARG A 464 7.09 15.16 -5.05
N GLU A 465 5.78 15.37 -5.09
CA GLU A 465 5.10 16.49 -4.44
C GLU A 465 5.40 16.46 -2.95
N ALA A 466 5.23 15.31 -2.29
CA ALA A 466 5.51 15.14 -0.86
C ALA A 466 6.95 15.53 -0.48
N LYS A 467 7.94 15.15 -1.30
CA LYS A 467 9.33 15.55 -1.07
C LYS A 467 9.52 17.06 -1.18
N THR A 468 8.89 17.69 -2.17
CA THR A 468 8.98 19.15 -2.37
C THR A 468 8.26 19.89 -1.26
N LEU A 469 7.06 19.44 -0.89
CA LEU A 469 6.27 20.03 0.18
C LEU A 469 6.98 19.96 1.53
N ALA A 470 7.58 18.81 1.89
CA ALA A 470 8.35 18.71 3.12
C ALA A 470 9.54 19.71 3.17
N GLN A 471 10.20 19.93 2.02
CA GLN A 471 11.24 20.97 1.90
C GLN A 471 10.67 22.38 2.08
N ASN A 472 9.47 22.64 1.55
CA ASN A 472 8.80 23.94 1.68
C ASN A 472 8.28 24.21 3.10
N ILE A 473 7.80 23.18 3.81
CA ILE A 473 7.46 23.29 5.24
C ILE A 473 8.71 23.62 6.06
N TYR A 474 9.81 22.90 5.81
CA TYR A 474 11.09 23.20 6.45
C TYR A 474 11.59 24.63 6.16
N ALA A 475 11.54 25.03 4.88
CA ALA A 475 11.93 26.37 4.47
C ALA A 475 11.05 27.45 5.10
N SER A 476 9.73 27.24 5.17
CA SER A 476 8.78 28.15 5.82
C SER A 476 9.14 28.38 7.29
N GLU A 477 9.39 27.30 8.05
CA GLU A 477 9.76 27.38 9.46
C GLU A 477 11.09 28.09 9.70
N HIS A 478 12.05 27.92 8.77
CA HIS A 478 13.37 28.54 8.84
C HIS A 478 13.47 29.88 8.10
N LYS A 479 12.34 30.42 7.62
CA LYS A 479 12.27 31.67 6.82
C LYS A 479 13.20 31.67 5.60
N GLN A 480 13.30 30.52 4.93
CA GLN A 480 14.05 30.31 3.70
C GLN A 480 13.14 30.40 2.48
N ALA A 481 13.74 30.54 1.29
CA ALA A 481 12.99 30.57 0.04
C ALA A 481 12.32 29.21 -0.25
N LEU A 482 11.05 29.25 -0.64
CA LEU A 482 10.32 28.07 -1.07
C LEU A 482 10.78 27.58 -2.44
N LYS A 483 10.65 26.28 -2.67
CA LYS A 483 11.04 25.60 -3.89
C LYS A 483 9.81 25.25 -4.73
N ALA A 484 9.83 25.64 -6.00
CA ALA A 484 8.76 25.30 -6.94
C ALA A 484 8.78 23.80 -7.28
N PHE A 485 7.58 23.22 -7.45
CA PHE A 485 7.41 21.83 -7.82
C PHE A 485 7.59 21.61 -9.33
N HIS A 486 8.43 20.65 -9.68
CA HIS A 486 8.56 20.13 -11.02
C HIS A 486 8.97 18.65 -10.97
N PHE A 487 8.39 17.82 -11.83
CA PHE A 487 8.79 16.42 -11.93
C PHE A 487 8.65 15.87 -13.36
N ASP A 488 9.76 15.38 -13.91
CA ASP A 488 9.77 14.61 -15.15
C ASP A 488 9.34 13.15 -14.87
N ALA A 489 8.18 12.76 -15.40
CA ALA A 489 7.67 11.40 -15.26
C ALA A 489 8.64 10.37 -15.87
N LEU A 490 8.92 9.31 -15.12
CA LEU A 490 9.87 8.27 -15.54
C LEU A 490 9.28 7.30 -16.58
N GLY A 491 7.97 7.14 -16.60
CA GLY A 491 7.27 6.18 -17.42
C GLY A 491 6.02 5.61 -16.75
N THR A 492 5.27 4.82 -17.51
CA THR A 492 3.97 4.28 -17.13
C THR A 492 3.94 2.78 -17.40
N LEU A 493 3.35 2.01 -16.49
CA LEU A 493 3.26 0.55 -16.61
C LEU A 493 1.84 0.08 -16.29
N CYS A 494 1.36 -0.92 -17.02
CA CYS A 494 0.07 -1.57 -16.83
C CYS A 494 0.21 -3.09 -16.98
N VAL A 495 -0.24 -3.87 -16.00
CA VAL A 495 -0.39 -5.32 -16.17
C VAL A 495 -1.74 -5.64 -16.82
N VAL A 496 -1.82 -6.67 -17.67
CA VAL A 496 -3.06 -7.01 -18.41
C VAL A 496 -3.43 -8.49 -18.26
N GLY A 497 -2.98 -9.10 -17.16
CA GLY A 497 -3.15 -10.53 -16.88
C GLY A 497 -2.19 -11.45 -17.64
N TYR A 498 -2.17 -12.72 -17.23
CA TYR A 498 -1.47 -13.86 -17.81
C TYR A 498 -0.05 -13.51 -18.26
N GLN A 499 0.75 -13.06 -17.29
CA GLN A 499 2.17 -12.73 -17.46
C GLN A 499 2.45 -11.73 -18.59
N THR A 500 1.55 -10.77 -18.81
CA THR A 500 1.64 -9.78 -19.88
C THR A 500 1.44 -8.39 -19.30
N ALA A 501 2.28 -7.45 -19.73
CA ALA A 501 2.15 -6.05 -19.36
C ALA A 501 2.48 -5.14 -20.55
N CYS A 502 2.20 -3.87 -20.39
CA CYS A 502 2.66 -2.78 -21.23
C CYS A 502 3.48 -1.82 -20.38
N ALA A 503 4.60 -1.35 -20.89
CA ALA A 503 5.43 -0.36 -20.22
C ALA A 503 5.94 0.68 -21.22
N GLU A 504 5.83 1.94 -20.86
CA GLU A 504 6.37 3.07 -21.61
C GLU A 504 7.36 3.80 -20.71
N ILE A 505 8.66 3.79 -21.05
CA ILE A 505 9.72 4.36 -20.21
C ILE A 505 10.53 5.33 -21.07
N LYS A 506 10.48 6.63 -20.72
CA LYS A 506 11.17 7.70 -21.47
C LYS A 506 10.93 7.64 -22.99
N GLY A 507 9.71 7.31 -23.41
CA GLY A 507 9.31 7.18 -24.82
C GLY A 507 9.61 5.83 -25.47
N LEU A 508 10.30 4.91 -24.79
CA LEU A 508 10.49 3.53 -25.26
C LEU A 508 9.29 2.67 -24.85
N CYS A 509 8.70 1.96 -25.82
CA CYS A 509 7.57 1.07 -25.61
C CYS A 509 8.03 -0.39 -25.46
N PHE A 510 7.59 -1.06 -24.40
CA PHE A 510 7.81 -2.47 -24.13
C PHE A 510 6.46 -3.16 -23.91
N SER A 511 6.32 -4.39 -24.39
CA SER A 511 5.09 -5.17 -24.23
C SER A 511 5.38 -6.65 -23.97
N GLY A 512 4.32 -7.39 -23.58
CA GLY A 512 4.40 -8.84 -23.41
C GLY A 512 5.05 -9.28 -22.11
N PHE A 513 5.69 -10.45 -22.17
CA PHE A 513 6.33 -11.09 -21.03
C PHE A 513 7.50 -10.27 -20.47
N PHE A 514 8.31 -9.66 -21.35
CA PHE A 514 9.43 -8.83 -20.91
C PHE A 514 8.96 -7.58 -20.16
N ALA A 515 7.93 -6.90 -20.66
CA ALA A 515 7.30 -5.78 -19.95
C ALA A 515 6.69 -6.23 -18.61
N TRP A 516 6.18 -7.45 -18.52
CA TRP A 516 5.66 -8.02 -17.28
C TRP A 516 6.77 -8.26 -16.24
N LEU A 517 7.93 -8.78 -16.66
CA LEU A 517 9.10 -8.88 -15.78
C LEU A 517 9.57 -7.50 -15.31
N MET A 518 9.57 -6.51 -16.21
CA MET A 518 9.88 -5.11 -15.84
C MET A 518 8.89 -4.57 -14.82
N TRP A 519 7.58 -4.80 -15.02
CA TRP A 519 6.54 -4.42 -14.08
C TRP A 519 6.81 -5.03 -12.69
N ARG A 520 7.01 -6.35 -12.61
CA ARG A 520 7.31 -7.04 -11.35
C ARG A 520 8.56 -6.47 -10.69
N GLY A 521 9.66 -6.33 -11.44
CA GLY A 521 10.94 -5.82 -10.92
C GLY A 521 10.84 -4.37 -10.40
N ILE A 522 10.18 -3.48 -11.15
CA ILE A 522 10.04 -2.07 -10.78
C ILE A 522 9.16 -1.91 -9.55
N TYR A 523 8.01 -2.60 -9.48
CA TYR A 523 7.12 -2.49 -8.34
C TYR A 523 7.69 -3.17 -7.09
N LEU A 524 8.37 -4.32 -7.25
CA LEU A 524 9.13 -4.93 -6.16
C LEU A 524 10.19 -3.98 -5.61
N ALA A 525 10.94 -3.28 -6.48
CA ALA A 525 11.94 -2.31 -6.03
C ALA A 525 11.32 -1.12 -5.25
N LYS A 526 10.10 -0.72 -5.61
CA LYS A 526 9.36 0.40 -5.00
C LYS A 526 8.70 0.06 -3.65
N LEU A 527 8.49 -1.21 -3.32
CA LEU A 527 7.96 -1.59 -2.01
C LEU A 527 8.89 -1.16 -0.87
N PRO A 528 8.34 -0.67 0.26
CA PRO A 528 9.14 -0.27 1.40
C PRO A 528 9.65 -1.47 2.21
N GLY A 529 10.95 -1.51 2.48
CA GLY A 529 11.59 -2.55 3.29
C GLY A 529 11.91 -3.85 2.53
N LEU A 530 12.89 -4.61 3.03
CA LEU A 530 13.29 -5.89 2.42
C LEU A 530 12.26 -7.00 2.72
N GLU A 531 11.68 -7.01 3.92
CA GLU A 531 10.68 -7.98 4.35
C GLU A 531 9.50 -8.05 3.37
N ARG A 532 8.89 -6.90 3.04
CA ARG A 532 7.75 -6.82 2.10
C ARG A 532 8.12 -7.31 0.70
N LYS A 533 9.33 -6.99 0.24
CA LYS A 533 9.83 -7.47 -1.04
C LYS A 533 9.94 -8.99 -1.05
N LEU A 534 10.49 -9.59 0.01
CA LEU A 534 10.59 -11.04 0.11
C LEU A 534 9.21 -11.71 0.14
N ARG A 535 8.26 -11.16 0.91
CA ARG A 535 6.88 -11.67 0.95
C ARG A 535 6.19 -11.67 -0.42
N VAL A 536 6.20 -10.52 -1.11
CA VAL A 536 5.63 -10.39 -2.46
C VAL A 536 6.36 -11.28 -3.48
N LEU A 537 7.69 -11.37 -3.39
CA LEU A 537 8.45 -12.29 -4.24
C LEU A 537 8.08 -13.75 -3.97
N SER A 538 7.88 -14.14 -2.71
CA SER A 538 7.43 -15.47 -2.34
C SER A 538 6.05 -15.79 -2.91
N ASP A 539 5.07 -14.90 -2.78
CA ASP A 539 3.74 -15.09 -3.36
C ASP A 539 3.83 -15.34 -4.88
N TRP A 540 4.58 -14.50 -5.58
CA TRP A 540 4.79 -14.64 -7.02
C TRP A 540 5.51 -15.92 -7.45
N LEU A 541 6.41 -16.45 -6.61
CA LEU A 541 7.08 -17.74 -6.87
C LEU A 541 6.15 -18.92 -6.59
N ILE A 542 5.34 -18.83 -5.53
CA ILE A 542 4.33 -19.84 -5.19
C ILE A 542 3.28 -19.92 -6.30
N GLU A 543 2.80 -18.78 -6.81
CA GLU A 543 1.82 -18.70 -7.91
C GLU A 543 2.30 -19.41 -9.20
N ILE A 544 3.61 -19.49 -9.45
CA ILE A 544 4.15 -20.19 -10.63
C ILE A 544 3.94 -21.71 -10.50
N ILE A 545 3.98 -22.23 -9.28
CA ILE A 545 4.00 -23.68 -8.99
C ILE A 545 2.60 -24.16 -8.58
N PHE A 546 1.84 -23.35 -7.85
CA PHE A 546 0.56 -23.69 -7.25
C PHE A 546 -0.56 -22.80 -7.79
N ALA A 547 -1.75 -23.37 -7.92
CA ALA A 547 -2.94 -22.61 -8.27
C ALA A 547 -3.26 -21.57 -7.18
N ARG A 548 -3.92 -20.49 -7.58
CA ARG A 548 -4.37 -19.45 -6.65
C ARG A 548 -5.42 -20.01 -5.71
N ASP A 549 -5.37 -19.55 -4.45
CA ASP A 549 -6.30 -19.98 -3.42
C ASP A 549 -7.74 -19.51 -3.76
N ILE A 550 -8.72 -20.37 -3.55
CA ILE A 550 -10.16 -20.10 -3.75
C ILE A 550 -10.94 -20.00 -2.43
N VAL A 551 -10.25 -19.98 -1.28
CA VAL A 551 -10.88 -19.79 0.03
C VAL A 551 -11.34 -18.34 0.20
N GLN A 552 -12.59 -18.17 0.64
CA GLN A 552 -13.12 -16.87 1.07
C GLN A 552 -12.47 -16.45 2.39
N THR A 553 -11.96 -15.23 2.45
CA THR A 553 -11.41 -14.64 3.68
C THR A 553 -12.49 -13.80 4.33
N LEU A 554 -13.03 -14.24 5.49
CA LEU A 554 -14.08 -13.63 6.34
C LEU A 554 -14.87 -12.44 5.76
N ASP A 555 -16.19 -12.58 5.78
CA ASP A 555 -17.12 -11.55 5.30
C ASP A 555 -16.92 -10.23 6.07
N VAL A 556 -16.60 -9.15 5.36
CA VAL A 556 -16.25 -7.84 5.96
C VAL A 556 -17.51 -7.02 6.29
N ASP A 557 -18.70 -7.60 6.16
CA ASP A 557 -19.96 -6.85 6.04
C ASP A 557 -20.92 -6.84 7.25
N GLU A 558 -20.50 -7.18 8.48
CA GLU A 558 -21.39 -6.97 9.66
C GLU A 558 -21.18 -5.70 10.49
N THR A 559 -20.09 -4.93 10.36
CA THR A 559 -19.93 -3.70 11.16
C THR A 559 -19.02 -2.66 10.50
N TYR A 560 -19.46 -1.97 9.45
CA TYR A 560 -18.98 -0.60 9.15
C TYR A 560 -19.89 0.13 8.14
N SER A 561 -21.18 0.26 8.45
CA SER A 561 -21.99 1.33 7.84
C SER A 561 -21.82 2.57 8.73
N PRO A 562 -21.19 3.66 8.28
CA PRO A 562 -21.16 4.89 9.06
C PRO A 562 -22.60 5.40 9.17
N ALA A 563 -23.16 5.25 10.37
CA ALA A 563 -24.40 5.82 10.86
C ALA A 563 -25.33 6.41 9.79
N LYS A 564 -26.32 5.62 9.34
CA LYS A 564 -27.62 6.18 9.02
C LYS A 564 -28.21 6.69 10.34
N ILE A 565 -27.89 7.94 10.69
CA ILE A 565 -28.64 8.69 11.69
C ILE A 565 -30.03 8.88 11.11
N GLN A 566 -30.95 7.97 11.44
CA GLN A 566 -32.36 8.30 11.40
C GLN A 566 -32.58 9.36 12.48
N PRO A 567 -33.17 10.53 12.17
CA PRO A 567 -33.66 11.39 13.21
C PRO A 567 -34.75 10.61 13.96
N SER A 568 -34.53 10.39 15.25
CA SER A 568 -35.56 9.89 16.14
C SER A 568 -36.76 10.84 16.04
N MET A 569 -37.86 10.37 15.46
CA MET A 569 -39.13 11.06 15.59
C MET A 569 -39.52 11.00 17.07
N ASP A 570 -39.64 12.18 17.67
CA ASP A 570 -40.34 12.38 18.92
C ASP A 570 -41.73 11.73 18.86
N GLN A 571 -42.00 10.82 19.79
CA GLN A 571 -43.33 10.67 20.37
C GLN A 571 -43.20 10.63 21.89
N PRO A 572 -43.87 11.55 22.62
CA PRO A 572 -43.99 11.45 24.08
C PRO A 572 -45.10 10.46 24.45
N VAL A 573 -45.24 10.22 25.76
CA VAL A 573 -46.34 9.50 26.46
C VAL A 573 -46.00 8.01 26.70
N GLN A 574 -45.95 7.44 27.91
CA GLN A 574 -46.44 7.82 29.24
C GLN A 574 -45.64 7.06 30.32
N GLN A 575 -45.35 7.73 31.44
CA GLN A 575 -44.93 7.08 32.66
C GLN A 575 -46.07 6.18 33.19
N ALA A 576 -45.79 4.91 33.44
CA ALA A 576 -46.59 4.09 34.34
C ALA A 576 -45.67 3.60 35.47
N GLN A 577 -45.80 4.25 36.61
CA GLN A 577 -45.21 3.87 37.89
C GLN A 577 -45.80 2.52 38.32
N LEU A 578 -44.94 1.54 38.58
CA LEU A 578 -45.31 0.33 39.31
C LEU A 578 -45.11 0.59 40.80
N HIS A 579 -46.21 0.72 41.54
CA HIS A 579 -46.24 0.50 42.98
C HIS A 579 -46.85 -0.89 43.27
N PRO A 580 -46.38 -1.62 44.30
CA PRO A 580 -46.84 -2.96 44.62
C PRO A 580 -47.96 -2.93 45.66
N SER A 581 -49.02 -3.72 45.51
CA SER A 581 -49.79 -4.19 46.68
C SER A 581 -50.77 -5.33 46.35
N SER A 582 -50.64 -6.41 47.14
CA SER A 582 -51.70 -7.19 47.80
C SER A 582 -52.87 -7.81 47.00
N TYR A 583 -52.92 -9.14 47.09
CA TYR A 583 -54.14 -9.98 47.09
C TYR A 583 -55.26 -9.44 47.99
N PRO A 584 -56.54 -9.78 47.71
CA PRO A 584 -57.17 -10.85 48.49
C PRO A 584 -58.05 -11.82 47.70
N GLN A 585 -58.38 -12.89 48.42
CA GLN A 585 -59.18 -14.09 48.11
C GLN A 585 -60.59 -13.81 47.57
N GLU A 586 -61.04 -14.65 46.64
CA GLU A 586 -62.15 -15.62 46.81
C GLU A 586 -62.07 -16.71 45.71
#